data_AF-D5P7F3-F1
#
_entry.id   AF-D5P7F3-F1
#
_cell.length_a   1.000
_cell.length_b   1.000
_cell.length_c   1.000
_cell.angle_alpha   90.00
_cell.angle_beta   90.00
_cell.angle_gamma   90.00
#
_symmetry.space_group_name_H-M   'P 1'
#
loop_
_entity.id
_entity.type
_entity.pdbx_description
1 polymer ?
#
loop_
_entity_poly.entity_id
_entity_poly.type
_entity_poly.pdbx_seq_one_letter_code
_entity_poly.pdbx_strand_id
1 'polypeptide(L)'
;MALTAAQRDRACGALLGCAAGDALGAGYEFASPLGPDVPVDMIGGGLGPFAPGEWTDDTSMAIAIAETAATGADLRDEKAQDEIVERWHSWAQTAPDVGNQTRSVLSAAGRRGLTAQSARDASAALHERTGHTAGNGSLMRPAPVALAYLDDEAALVEAARAIGVLTHHDPDAGDACVLWCTTIRRAVRTGELDARAGLRHIPIERRELWASRLDEAEASPPAAFAAKNGWVVAALQGALSAIVHTPEPTENPAAEVFRADRLRLALETAVRGGGDTDTVAAISGALLGAAYGASAVPSRWRLMLQGWPGLTTRGLIQLADKVIDHGRPDTFDYTYSGFPEARKPVRHPHDDNVWIGGVAGLRSLPEEVDAIVSLCRVADEYLPAGLQHLDVRLIDRVGENDHLDFVLLDTVRAIEQLRAGGRTVFVHCVQAASRTPTIAALYRTRLKAVDSDRALRDVATVLPGADPNCEFRGALKRLHFQPRGAS
;
A
#
# COMPACT_ATOMS: atom_id res chain seq x y z
N MET A 1 -14.69 -16.30 -1.61
CA MET A 1 -15.17 -15.83 -0.27
C MET A 1 -15.70 -14.39 -0.35
N ALA A 2 -16.67 -13.97 0.49
CA ALA A 2 -17.08 -12.55 0.58
C ALA A 2 -16.26 -11.83 1.68
N LEU A 3 -15.47 -10.82 1.29
CA LEU A 3 -14.65 -10.03 2.20
C LEU A 3 -15.44 -8.86 2.80
N THR A 4 -15.21 -8.56 4.08
CA THR A 4 -15.68 -7.32 4.72
C THR A 4 -14.98 -6.09 4.14
N ALA A 5 -15.50 -4.89 4.40
CA ALA A 5 -14.85 -3.65 3.98
C ALA A 5 -13.42 -3.51 4.54
N ALA A 6 -13.23 -3.84 5.81
CA ALA A 6 -11.93 -3.85 6.47
C ALA A 6 -10.95 -4.84 5.83
N GLN A 7 -11.40 -6.07 5.55
CA GLN A 7 -10.55 -7.07 4.89
C GLN A 7 -10.18 -6.68 3.45
N ARG A 8 -11.09 -6.03 2.70
CA ARG A 8 -10.76 -5.46 1.39
C ARG A 8 -9.75 -4.33 1.51
N ASP A 9 -9.92 -3.43 2.48
CA ASP A 9 -8.96 -2.34 2.70
C ASP A 9 -7.56 -2.88 3.03
N ARG A 10 -7.48 -3.93 3.86
CA ARG A 10 -6.27 -4.71 4.17
C ARG A 10 -5.67 -5.37 2.93
N ALA A 11 -6.48 -6.02 2.11
CA ALA A 11 -6.01 -6.62 0.86
C ALA A 11 -5.38 -5.58 -0.08
N CYS A 12 -6.05 -4.45 -0.31
CA CYS A 12 -5.49 -3.35 -1.10
C CYS A 12 -4.24 -2.76 -0.44
N GLY A 13 -4.23 -2.70 0.89
CA GLY A 13 -3.10 -2.26 1.69
C GLY A 13 -1.86 -3.11 1.46
N ALA A 14 -1.99 -4.42 1.24
CA ALA A 14 -0.82 -5.29 1.01
C ALA A 14 -0.04 -4.88 -0.24
N LEU A 15 -0.71 -4.62 -1.37
CA LEU A 15 -0.03 -4.19 -2.59
C LEU A 15 0.43 -2.72 -2.51
N LEU A 16 -0.42 -1.84 -1.96
CA LEU A 16 -0.08 -0.41 -1.82
C LEU A 16 1.05 -0.17 -0.80
N GLY A 17 1.06 -0.93 0.29
CA GLY A 17 2.09 -0.87 1.33
C GLY A 17 3.43 -1.38 0.81
N CYS A 18 3.44 -2.41 -0.03
CA CYS A 18 4.63 -2.85 -0.77
C CYS A 18 5.22 -1.68 -1.58
N ALA A 19 4.41 -1.03 -2.41
CA ALA A 19 4.81 0.12 -3.22
C ALA A 19 5.26 1.32 -2.38
N ALA A 20 4.58 1.58 -1.26
CA ALA A 20 4.96 2.65 -0.34
C ALA A 20 6.32 2.38 0.33
N GLY A 21 6.58 1.13 0.72
CA GLY A 21 7.85 0.73 1.32
C GLY A 21 9.00 0.82 0.33
N ASP A 22 8.82 0.23 -0.84
CA ASP A 22 9.74 0.28 -2.00
C ASP A 22 10.15 1.74 -2.30
N ALA A 23 9.19 2.59 -2.68
CA ALA A 23 9.49 3.97 -3.07
C ALA A 23 10.07 4.84 -1.92
N LEU A 24 9.80 4.48 -0.65
CA LEU A 24 10.41 5.13 0.51
C LEU A 24 11.87 4.71 0.69
N GLY A 25 12.20 3.45 0.41
CA GLY A 25 13.54 2.88 0.59
C GLY A 25 14.49 3.15 -0.58
N ALA A 26 13.99 3.39 -1.79
CA ALA A 26 14.80 3.52 -3.01
C ALA A 26 15.95 4.52 -2.88
N GLY A 27 15.69 5.70 -2.29
CA GLY A 27 16.70 6.75 -2.17
C GLY A 27 17.80 6.50 -1.13
N TYR A 28 17.68 5.45 -0.33
CA TYR A 28 18.59 5.12 0.77
C TYR A 28 19.37 3.82 0.55
N GLU A 29 19.17 3.20 -0.62
CA GLU A 29 19.72 1.89 -0.95
C GLU A 29 21.26 1.88 -0.86
N PHE A 30 21.80 0.83 -0.22
CA PHE A 30 23.21 0.62 0.10
C PHE A 30 23.88 1.70 0.95
N ALA A 31 23.11 2.62 1.53
CA ALA A 31 23.62 3.52 2.54
C ALA A 31 23.84 2.80 3.88
N SER A 32 24.68 3.40 4.71
CA SER A 32 24.81 2.99 6.11
C SER A 32 23.50 3.25 6.88
N PRO A 33 23.22 2.49 7.96
CA PRO A 33 22.07 2.73 8.81
C PRO A 33 21.93 4.20 9.22
N LEU A 34 20.70 4.71 9.22
CA LEU A 34 20.43 6.12 9.50
C LEU A 34 20.30 6.36 11.00
N GLY A 35 20.76 7.53 11.46
CA GLY A 35 20.53 7.99 12.83
C GLY A 35 19.04 8.28 13.10
N PRO A 36 18.59 8.30 14.37
CA PRO A 36 17.17 8.46 14.72
C PRO A 36 16.57 9.80 14.28
N ASP A 37 17.39 10.86 14.23
CA ASP A 37 16.93 12.23 13.93
C ASP A 37 16.91 12.56 12.43
N VAL A 38 17.39 11.67 11.56
CA VAL A 38 17.42 11.90 10.11
C VAL A 38 16.00 11.74 9.54
N PRO A 39 15.39 12.75 8.88
CA PRO A 39 14.08 12.57 8.25
C PRO A 39 14.13 11.50 7.16
N VAL A 40 13.12 10.62 7.15
CA VAL A 40 12.94 9.60 6.10
C VAL A 40 11.73 10.01 5.26
N ASP A 41 11.91 10.13 3.95
CA ASP A 41 10.84 10.46 3.02
C ASP A 41 11.10 9.89 1.62
N MET A 42 10.09 9.94 0.74
CA MET A 42 10.19 9.44 -0.64
C MET A 42 11.02 10.37 -1.52
N ILE A 43 12.34 10.32 -1.39
CA ILE A 43 13.26 11.26 -2.04
C ILE A 43 13.66 10.86 -3.49
N GLY A 44 13.35 9.65 -3.92
CA GLY A 44 13.83 9.10 -5.20
C GLY A 44 15.35 8.88 -5.21
N GLY A 45 15.94 8.65 -6.39
CA GLY A 45 17.36 8.30 -6.53
C GLY A 45 17.62 6.80 -6.31
N GLY A 46 18.74 6.47 -5.64
CA GLY A 46 19.17 5.07 -5.46
C GLY A 46 20.02 4.55 -6.62
N LEU A 47 19.93 3.24 -6.90
CA LEU A 47 20.59 2.62 -8.06
C LEU A 47 20.07 3.13 -9.42
N GLY A 48 18.85 3.68 -9.45
CA GLY A 48 18.23 4.23 -10.65
C GLY A 48 17.98 5.75 -10.56
N PRO A 49 17.62 6.41 -11.68
CA PRO A 49 17.16 7.79 -11.69
C PRO A 49 15.68 7.91 -11.28
N PHE A 50 15.27 7.19 -10.22
CA PHE A 50 13.87 7.15 -9.76
C PHE A 50 13.42 8.52 -9.24
N ALA A 51 12.24 8.97 -9.63
CA ALA A 51 11.64 10.18 -9.10
C ALA A 51 11.15 10.00 -7.64
N PRO A 52 10.96 11.09 -6.87
CA PRO A 52 10.24 11.04 -5.60
C PRO A 52 8.90 10.30 -5.71
N GLY A 53 8.73 9.22 -4.94
CA GLY A 53 7.53 8.37 -4.97
C GLY A 53 7.50 7.34 -6.10
N GLU A 54 8.57 7.21 -6.89
CA GLU A 54 8.73 6.15 -7.88
C GLU A 54 9.20 4.85 -7.23
N TRP A 55 8.50 3.75 -7.52
CA TRP A 55 8.88 2.41 -7.05
C TRP A 55 9.85 1.70 -8.01
N THR A 56 10.62 0.74 -7.48
CA THR A 56 11.71 0.02 -8.15
C THR A 56 11.24 -1.34 -8.70
N ASP A 57 12.14 -2.34 -8.77
CA ASP A 57 11.83 -3.67 -9.26
C ASP A 57 10.93 -4.47 -8.31
N ASP A 58 10.97 -4.25 -7.01
CA ASP A 58 10.10 -4.93 -6.03
C ASP A 58 8.63 -4.85 -6.43
N THR A 59 8.14 -3.62 -6.57
CA THR A 59 6.74 -3.36 -6.93
C THR A 59 6.48 -3.67 -8.38
N SER A 60 7.42 -3.38 -9.29
CA SER A 60 7.25 -3.69 -10.71
C SER A 60 7.06 -5.18 -10.94
N MET A 61 7.88 -6.01 -10.30
CA MET A 61 7.75 -7.46 -10.41
C MET A 61 6.49 -7.99 -9.72
N ALA A 62 6.05 -7.37 -8.61
CA ALA A 62 4.78 -7.69 -7.97
C ALA A 62 3.58 -7.35 -8.89
N ILE A 63 3.59 -6.20 -9.55
CA ILE A 63 2.52 -5.79 -10.48
C ILE A 63 2.33 -6.81 -11.59
N ALA A 64 3.40 -7.35 -12.17
CA ALA A 64 3.29 -8.38 -13.22
C ALA A 64 2.55 -9.65 -12.73
N ILE A 65 2.80 -10.09 -11.48
CA ILE A 65 2.03 -11.21 -10.88
C ILE A 65 0.58 -10.79 -10.68
N ALA A 66 0.36 -9.58 -10.17
CA ALA A 66 -0.97 -9.06 -9.89
C ALA A 66 -1.82 -8.88 -11.16
N GLU A 67 -1.23 -8.46 -12.28
CA GLU A 67 -1.89 -8.35 -13.59
C GLU A 67 -2.44 -9.71 -14.03
N THR A 68 -1.65 -10.78 -13.95
CA THR A 68 -2.10 -12.14 -14.26
C THR A 68 -3.16 -12.62 -13.27
N ALA A 69 -2.94 -12.46 -11.96
CA ALA A 69 -3.90 -12.87 -10.94
C ALA A 69 -5.25 -12.13 -11.05
N ALA A 70 -5.23 -10.87 -11.47
CA ALA A 70 -6.41 -10.04 -11.68
C ALA A 70 -7.29 -10.50 -12.84
N THR A 71 -6.83 -11.44 -13.68
CA THR A 71 -7.66 -12.10 -14.70
C THR A 71 -8.50 -13.25 -14.13
N GLY A 72 -8.23 -13.66 -12.89
CA GLY A 72 -8.78 -14.88 -12.29
C GLY A 72 -8.02 -16.15 -12.64
N ALA A 73 -6.85 -16.04 -13.30
CA ALA A 73 -5.98 -17.17 -13.57
C ALA A 73 -5.44 -17.80 -12.27
N ASP A 74 -5.33 -19.13 -12.27
CA ASP A 74 -4.64 -19.85 -11.19
C ASP A 74 -3.12 -19.72 -11.40
N LEU A 75 -2.42 -19.08 -10.47
CA LEU A 75 -0.97 -18.85 -10.54
C LEU A 75 -0.14 -20.15 -10.50
N ARG A 76 -0.77 -21.29 -10.20
CA ARG A 76 -0.15 -22.62 -10.27
C ARG A 76 -0.11 -23.16 -11.71
N ASP A 77 -0.95 -22.64 -12.60
CA ASP A 77 -1.01 -23.08 -13.99
C ASP A 77 0.20 -22.59 -14.79
N GLU A 78 0.75 -23.47 -15.65
CA GLU A 78 1.88 -23.14 -16.52
C GLU A 78 1.63 -21.89 -17.35
N LYS A 79 0.42 -21.75 -17.93
CA LYS A 79 0.09 -20.60 -18.77
C LYS A 79 0.14 -19.27 -18.01
N ALA A 80 -0.36 -19.25 -16.76
CA ALA A 80 -0.28 -18.06 -15.93
C ALA A 80 1.18 -17.72 -15.61
N GLN A 81 2.02 -18.74 -15.36
CA GLN A 81 3.44 -18.56 -15.12
C GLN A 81 4.21 -18.11 -16.39
N ASP A 82 3.82 -18.60 -17.57
CA ASP A 82 4.35 -18.15 -18.86
C ASP A 82 4.10 -16.64 -19.03
N GLU A 83 2.85 -16.20 -18.83
CA GLU A 83 2.46 -14.78 -18.92
C GLU A 83 3.27 -13.91 -17.96
N ILE A 84 3.50 -14.37 -16.73
CA ILE A 84 4.33 -13.66 -15.73
C ILE A 84 5.79 -13.57 -16.18
N VAL A 85 6.38 -14.68 -16.67
CA VAL A 85 7.77 -14.70 -17.16
C VAL A 85 7.94 -13.77 -18.36
N GLU A 86 7.02 -13.82 -19.31
CA GLU A 86 6.99 -12.91 -20.46
C GLU A 86 6.89 -11.45 -20.02
N ARG A 87 6.00 -11.15 -19.06
CA ARG A 87 5.79 -9.81 -18.54
C ARG A 87 7.02 -9.27 -17.82
N TRP A 88 7.66 -10.07 -16.96
CA TRP A 88 8.93 -9.71 -16.33
C TRP A 88 10.06 -9.53 -17.34
N HIS A 89 10.15 -10.41 -18.33
CA HIS A 89 11.18 -10.28 -19.36
C HIS A 89 11.01 -8.98 -20.16
N SER A 90 9.77 -8.63 -20.52
CA SER A 90 9.44 -7.38 -21.22
C SER A 90 9.81 -6.15 -20.39
N TRP A 91 9.43 -6.13 -19.11
CA TRP A 91 9.81 -5.06 -18.18
C TRP A 91 11.34 -4.93 -18.05
N ALA A 92 12.04 -6.05 -17.84
CA ALA A 92 13.48 -6.08 -17.60
C ALA A 92 14.34 -5.55 -18.78
N GLN A 93 13.77 -5.43 -19.99
CA GLN A 93 14.47 -4.86 -21.15
C GLN A 93 14.75 -3.36 -20.98
N THR A 94 13.86 -2.64 -20.30
CA THR A 94 13.93 -1.17 -20.16
C THR A 94 13.94 -0.71 -18.70
N ALA A 95 13.85 -1.64 -17.76
CA ALA A 95 13.85 -1.35 -16.33
C ALA A 95 15.16 -0.63 -15.92
N PRO A 96 15.08 0.47 -15.16
CA PRO A 96 16.26 1.16 -14.64
C PRO A 96 17.12 0.28 -13.74
N ASP A 97 16.45 -0.59 -12.98
CA ASP A 97 17.10 -1.59 -12.15
C ASP A 97 16.44 -2.97 -12.29
N VAL A 98 17.27 -4.01 -12.21
CA VAL A 98 16.87 -5.42 -12.13
C VAL A 98 18.00 -6.18 -11.45
N GLY A 99 17.71 -6.89 -10.37
CA GLY A 99 18.67 -7.76 -9.68
C GLY A 99 19.41 -8.72 -10.63
N ASN A 100 20.72 -8.89 -10.40
CA ASN A 100 21.64 -9.65 -11.27
C ASN A 100 21.16 -11.09 -11.56
N GLN A 101 20.67 -11.79 -10.53
CA GLN A 101 20.15 -13.15 -10.67
C GLN A 101 18.90 -13.17 -11.55
N THR A 102 17.92 -12.31 -11.27
CA THR A 102 16.69 -12.16 -12.07
C THR A 102 17.03 -11.88 -13.53
N ARG A 103 17.92 -10.91 -13.80
CA ARG A 103 18.37 -10.57 -15.15
C ARG A 103 19.01 -11.77 -15.85
N SER A 104 19.88 -12.51 -15.16
CA SER A 104 20.54 -13.70 -15.72
C SER A 104 19.53 -14.80 -16.08
N VAL A 105 18.58 -15.10 -15.18
CA VAL A 105 17.57 -16.14 -15.40
C VAL A 105 16.65 -15.76 -16.56
N LEU A 106 16.06 -14.56 -16.55
CA LEU A 106 15.16 -14.10 -17.62
C LEU A 106 15.86 -14.01 -18.98
N SER A 107 17.14 -13.63 -19.01
CA SER A 107 17.92 -13.61 -20.25
C SER A 107 18.21 -15.02 -20.77
N ALA A 108 18.46 -15.97 -19.88
CA ALA A 108 18.67 -17.38 -20.26
C ALA A 108 17.39 -18.06 -20.73
N ALA A 109 16.26 -17.79 -20.06
CA ALA A 109 14.93 -18.23 -20.46
C ALA A 109 14.57 -17.71 -21.85
N GLY A 110 14.80 -16.42 -22.12
CA GLY A 110 14.53 -15.79 -23.42
C GLY A 110 15.25 -16.44 -24.60
N ARG A 111 16.46 -16.98 -24.39
CA ARG A 111 17.20 -17.73 -25.42
C ARG A 111 16.63 -19.12 -25.73
N ARG A 112 15.75 -19.64 -24.87
CA ARG A 112 15.17 -20.99 -24.94
C ARG A 112 13.65 -21.00 -25.16
N GLY A 113 13.06 -19.82 -25.38
CA GLY A 113 11.61 -19.59 -25.44
C GLY A 113 11.08 -19.16 -24.08
N LEU A 114 10.54 -17.94 -23.98
CA LEU A 114 10.04 -17.34 -22.74
C LEU A 114 8.85 -18.13 -22.18
N THR A 115 9.13 -19.08 -21.31
CA THR A 115 8.14 -19.96 -20.69
C THR A 115 8.52 -20.16 -19.22
N ALA A 116 7.55 -20.56 -18.40
CA ALA A 116 7.75 -20.97 -17.03
C ALA A 116 8.78 -22.11 -16.95
N GLN A 117 8.69 -23.09 -17.85
CA GLN A 117 9.66 -24.18 -17.90
C GLN A 117 11.08 -23.70 -18.18
N SER A 118 11.28 -22.84 -19.19
CA SER A 118 12.63 -22.35 -19.50
C SER A 118 13.21 -21.45 -18.40
N ALA A 119 12.35 -20.71 -17.68
CA ALA A 119 12.72 -19.93 -16.51
C ALA A 119 13.15 -20.83 -15.34
N ARG A 120 12.38 -21.88 -15.03
CA ARG A 120 12.75 -22.87 -14.00
C ARG A 120 14.04 -23.59 -14.34
N ASP A 121 14.22 -24.03 -15.58
CA ASP A 121 15.45 -24.68 -16.03
C ASP A 121 16.67 -23.74 -15.91
N ALA A 122 16.50 -22.46 -16.27
CA ALA A 122 17.56 -21.46 -16.14
C ALA A 122 17.90 -21.15 -14.67
N SER A 123 16.88 -21.04 -13.83
CA SER A 123 16.98 -20.84 -12.38
C SER A 123 17.70 -22.02 -11.70
N ALA A 124 17.26 -23.26 -11.99
CA ALA A 124 17.86 -24.49 -11.48
C ALA A 124 19.31 -24.64 -11.94
N ALA A 125 19.58 -24.47 -13.24
CA ALA A 125 20.94 -24.56 -13.76
C ALA A 125 21.87 -23.49 -13.16
N LEU A 126 21.36 -22.29 -12.85
CA LEU A 126 22.14 -21.27 -12.14
C LEU A 126 22.47 -21.72 -10.72
N HIS A 127 21.49 -22.25 -10.00
CA HIS A 127 21.68 -22.78 -8.64
C HIS A 127 22.70 -23.93 -8.60
N GLU A 128 22.60 -24.90 -9.50
CA GLU A 128 23.56 -26.01 -9.61
C GLU A 128 24.99 -25.53 -9.87
N ARG A 129 25.15 -24.46 -10.65
CA ARG A 129 26.49 -23.92 -10.98
C ARG A 129 27.09 -23.09 -9.84
N THR A 130 26.30 -22.31 -9.11
CA THR A 130 26.83 -21.31 -8.17
C THR A 130 26.59 -21.65 -6.72
N GLY A 131 25.52 -22.38 -6.38
CA GLY A 131 25.07 -22.58 -5.00
C GLY A 131 24.67 -21.30 -4.27
N HIS A 132 24.63 -20.16 -4.96
CA HIS A 132 24.44 -18.82 -4.39
C HIS A 132 23.28 -18.12 -5.10
N THR A 133 22.06 -18.65 -4.93
CA THR A 133 20.85 -18.15 -5.62
C THR A 133 19.71 -17.79 -4.65
N ALA A 134 20.03 -17.62 -3.38
CA ALA A 134 19.12 -17.23 -2.31
C ALA A 134 18.92 -15.70 -2.23
N GLY A 135 18.97 -14.99 -3.37
CA GLY A 135 18.67 -13.55 -3.41
C GLY A 135 17.23 -13.24 -2.94
N ASN A 136 17.02 -12.05 -2.41
CA ASN A 136 15.73 -11.58 -1.92
C ASN A 136 14.68 -11.31 -3.03
N GLY A 137 15.07 -11.29 -4.31
CA GLY A 137 14.21 -10.92 -5.44
C GLY A 137 12.97 -11.81 -5.69
N SER A 138 12.81 -12.91 -4.95
CA SER A 138 11.57 -13.69 -4.90
C SER A 138 10.63 -13.26 -3.77
N LEU A 139 11.17 -12.80 -2.64
CA LEU A 139 10.47 -12.41 -1.42
C LEU A 139 9.97 -10.96 -1.44
N MET A 140 10.51 -10.09 -2.29
CA MET A 140 10.02 -8.72 -2.43
C MET A 140 8.64 -8.58 -3.07
N ARG A 141 8.21 -9.59 -3.83
CA ARG A 141 7.00 -9.57 -4.68
C ARG A 141 5.84 -10.55 -4.32
N PRO A 142 5.69 -11.08 -3.08
CA PRO A 142 4.73 -12.15 -2.78
C PRO A 142 3.30 -11.66 -2.55
N ALA A 143 3.08 -10.36 -2.33
CA ALA A 143 1.77 -9.83 -1.95
C ALA A 143 0.63 -10.28 -2.90
N PRO A 144 0.77 -10.19 -4.24
CA PRO A 144 -0.29 -10.62 -5.16
C PRO A 144 -0.62 -12.10 -5.06
N VAL A 145 0.38 -12.95 -4.78
CA VAL A 145 0.17 -14.39 -4.57
C VAL A 145 -0.70 -14.60 -3.33
N ALA A 146 -0.39 -13.93 -2.22
CA ALA A 146 -1.21 -14.04 -1.01
C ALA A 146 -2.65 -13.58 -1.23
N LEU A 147 -2.85 -12.50 -2.02
CA LEU A 147 -4.17 -11.96 -2.34
C LEU A 147 -5.00 -12.89 -3.23
N ALA A 148 -4.38 -13.60 -4.17
CA ALA A 148 -5.08 -14.53 -5.07
C ALA A 148 -5.69 -15.75 -4.36
N TYR A 149 -5.19 -16.08 -3.16
CA TYR A 149 -5.54 -17.31 -2.43
C TYR A 149 -5.98 -17.04 -0.98
N LEU A 150 -6.68 -15.92 -0.73
CA LEU A 150 -7.18 -15.58 0.62
C LEU A 150 -8.11 -16.64 1.23
N ASP A 151 -8.82 -17.41 0.40
CA ASP A 151 -9.70 -18.49 0.83
C ASP A 151 -9.07 -19.89 0.78
N ASP A 152 -7.97 -20.09 0.04
CA ASP A 152 -7.28 -21.40 -0.09
C ASP A 152 -5.82 -21.33 0.34
N GLU A 153 -5.54 -21.72 1.58
CA GLU A 153 -4.16 -21.67 2.10
C GLU A 153 -3.24 -22.73 1.48
N ALA A 154 -3.77 -23.87 1.05
CA ALA A 154 -2.94 -24.93 0.46
C ALA A 154 -2.46 -24.50 -0.93
N ALA A 155 -3.38 -23.98 -1.74
CA ALA A 155 -3.05 -23.41 -3.05
C ALA A 155 -2.09 -22.21 -2.94
N LEU A 156 -2.22 -21.38 -1.91
CA LEU A 156 -1.26 -20.30 -1.61
C LEU A 156 0.17 -20.82 -1.45
N VAL A 157 0.36 -21.90 -0.69
CA VAL A 157 1.69 -22.47 -0.41
C VAL A 157 2.31 -23.02 -1.69
N GLU A 158 1.52 -23.73 -2.51
CA GLU A 158 1.95 -24.23 -3.81
C GLU A 158 2.34 -23.09 -4.75
N ALA A 159 1.49 -22.08 -4.89
CA ALA A 159 1.73 -20.92 -5.75
C ALA A 159 2.94 -20.10 -5.30
N ALA A 160 3.13 -19.90 -4.00
CA ALA A 160 4.29 -19.17 -3.47
C ALA A 160 5.62 -19.83 -3.87
N ARG A 161 5.70 -21.16 -3.81
CA ARG A 161 6.89 -21.90 -4.27
C ARG A 161 7.01 -21.88 -5.79
N ALA A 162 5.90 -22.10 -6.50
CA ALA A 162 5.87 -22.16 -7.96
C ALA A 162 6.31 -20.84 -8.61
N ILE A 163 5.86 -19.69 -8.08
CA ILE A 163 6.26 -18.36 -8.58
C ILE A 163 7.69 -18.00 -8.15
N GLY A 164 8.11 -18.37 -6.92
CA GLY A 164 9.46 -18.12 -6.44
C GLY A 164 10.54 -18.81 -7.29
N VAL A 165 10.34 -20.10 -7.59
CA VAL A 165 11.33 -20.95 -8.31
C VAL A 165 11.60 -20.47 -9.74
N LEU A 166 10.67 -19.72 -10.36
CA LEU A 166 10.83 -19.15 -11.70
C LEU A 166 12.11 -18.32 -11.84
N THR A 167 12.57 -17.66 -10.76
CA THR A 167 13.83 -16.90 -10.77
C THR A 167 14.79 -17.26 -9.64
N HIS A 168 14.32 -17.90 -8.56
CA HIS A 168 15.14 -18.26 -7.40
C HIS A 168 14.88 -19.72 -7.00
N HIS A 169 15.74 -20.62 -7.44
CA HIS A 169 15.60 -22.06 -7.17
C HIS A 169 15.93 -22.48 -5.72
N ASP A 170 16.58 -21.60 -4.95
CA ASP A 170 17.07 -21.94 -3.63
C ASP A 170 15.93 -22.30 -2.64
N PRO A 171 16.08 -23.37 -1.82
CA PRO A 171 15.09 -23.72 -0.81
C PRO A 171 14.80 -22.61 0.22
N ASP A 172 15.80 -21.79 0.59
CA ASP A 172 15.58 -20.65 1.49
C ASP A 172 14.66 -19.60 0.84
N ALA A 173 14.77 -19.39 -0.48
CA ALA A 173 13.89 -18.48 -1.21
C ALA A 173 12.45 -19.00 -1.24
N GLY A 174 12.26 -20.29 -1.56
CA GLY A 174 10.93 -20.90 -1.57
C GLY A 174 10.25 -20.89 -0.20
N ASP A 175 11.00 -21.19 0.88
CA ASP A 175 10.46 -21.16 2.23
C ASP A 175 10.09 -19.76 2.70
N ALA A 176 10.94 -18.75 2.41
CA ALA A 176 10.66 -17.37 2.76
C ALA A 176 9.37 -16.87 2.11
N CYS A 177 9.16 -17.16 0.82
CA CYS A 177 7.92 -16.83 0.12
C CYS A 177 6.70 -17.48 0.78
N VAL A 178 6.78 -18.76 1.17
CA VAL A 178 5.69 -19.46 1.86
C VAL A 178 5.38 -18.81 3.21
N LEU A 179 6.40 -18.51 4.02
CA LEU A 179 6.23 -17.85 5.32
C LEU A 179 5.57 -16.49 5.14
N TRP A 180 6.06 -15.67 4.22
CA TRP A 180 5.57 -14.30 4.04
C TRP A 180 4.17 -14.26 3.41
N CYS A 181 3.88 -15.08 2.40
CA CYS A 181 2.53 -15.20 1.84
C CYS A 181 1.51 -15.64 2.90
N THR A 182 1.86 -16.62 3.74
CA THR A 182 0.96 -17.11 4.79
C THR A 182 0.69 -16.01 5.83
N THR A 183 1.73 -15.24 6.16
CA THR A 183 1.64 -14.13 7.12
C THR A 183 0.78 -12.99 6.56
N ILE A 184 0.98 -12.59 5.30
CA ILE A 184 0.15 -11.61 4.59
C ILE A 184 -1.32 -12.06 4.55
N ARG A 185 -1.59 -13.31 4.17
CA ARG A 185 -2.97 -13.85 4.14
C ARG A 185 -3.62 -13.78 5.52
N ARG A 186 -2.90 -14.15 6.58
CA ARG A 186 -3.41 -14.06 7.95
C ARG A 186 -3.70 -12.61 8.35
N ALA A 187 -2.78 -11.69 8.06
CA ALA A 187 -2.95 -10.27 8.34
C ALA A 187 -4.18 -9.69 7.62
N VAL A 188 -4.38 -10.01 6.33
CA VAL A 188 -5.59 -9.57 5.60
C VAL A 188 -6.86 -10.07 6.28
N ARG A 189 -6.89 -11.34 6.68
CA ARG A 189 -8.10 -11.97 7.25
C ARG A 189 -8.42 -11.53 8.68
N THR A 190 -7.39 -11.26 9.48
CA THR A 190 -7.52 -11.12 10.94
C THR A 190 -7.01 -9.79 11.48
N GLY A 191 -6.04 -9.15 10.81
CA GLY A 191 -5.30 -7.98 11.30
C GLY A 191 -4.08 -8.35 12.14
N GLU A 192 -3.80 -9.65 12.34
CA GLU A 192 -2.70 -10.13 13.17
C GLU A 192 -1.39 -10.27 12.38
N LEU A 193 -0.30 -9.79 12.98
CA LEU A 193 1.07 -9.89 12.47
C LEU A 193 1.76 -11.12 13.07
N ASP A 194 1.48 -12.32 12.54
CA ASP A 194 2.04 -13.58 13.03
C ASP A 194 2.94 -14.24 11.96
N ALA A 195 4.23 -13.93 12.00
CA ALA A 195 5.24 -14.46 11.09
C ALA A 195 5.46 -15.97 11.21
N ARG A 196 4.95 -16.60 12.29
CA ARG A 196 5.08 -18.05 12.53
C ARG A 196 3.92 -18.84 11.94
N ALA A 197 2.86 -18.18 11.45
CA ALA A 197 1.68 -18.83 10.90
C ALA A 197 2.01 -19.87 9.80
N GLY A 198 3.05 -19.60 9.01
CA GLY A 198 3.50 -20.46 7.90
C GLY A 198 4.46 -21.59 8.27
N LEU A 199 4.98 -21.67 9.51
CA LEU A 199 6.00 -22.68 9.87
C LEU A 199 5.52 -24.12 9.66
N ARG A 200 4.21 -24.37 9.80
CA ARG A 200 3.61 -25.69 9.53
C ARG A 200 3.77 -26.16 8.08
N HIS A 201 3.98 -25.25 7.14
CA HIS A 201 4.13 -25.52 5.70
C HIS A 201 5.59 -25.66 5.27
N ILE A 202 6.52 -25.48 6.19
CA ILE A 202 7.95 -25.71 5.97
C ILE A 202 8.27 -27.18 6.23
N PRO A 203 9.16 -27.82 5.43
CA PRO A 203 9.62 -29.19 5.67
C PRO A 203 10.11 -29.37 7.12
N ILE A 204 9.79 -30.53 7.72
CA ILE A 204 9.97 -30.77 9.17
C ILE A 204 11.41 -30.50 9.63
N GLU A 205 12.38 -30.88 8.80
CA GLU A 205 13.81 -30.74 9.02
C GLU A 205 14.31 -29.29 8.95
N ARG A 206 13.51 -28.36 8.42
CA ARG A 206 13.84 -26.93 8.28
C ARG A 206 13.02 -26.04 9.21
N ARG A 207 12.02 -26.57 9.92
CA ARG A 207 11.14 -25.78 10.80
C ARG A 207 11.90 -25.14 11.95
N GLU A 208 12.77 -25.88 12.61
CA GLU A 208 13.57 -25.37 13.74
C GLU A 208 14.54 -24.28 13.29
N LEU A 209 15.19 -24.46 12.13
CA LEU A 209 16.05 -23.46 11.51
C LEU A 209 15.29 -22.15 11.22
N TRP A 210 14.08 -22.23 10.65
CA TRP A 210 13.28 -21.04 10.39
C TRP A 210 12.74 -20.41 11.66
N ALA A 211 12.34 -21.21 12.66
CA ALA A 211 11.94 -20.70 13.96
C ALA A 211 13.08 -19.89 14.60
N SER A 212 14.32 -20.41 14.60
CA SER A 212 15.47 -19.68 15.17
C SER A 212 15.80 -18.40 14.40
N ARG A 213 15.64 -18.40 13.06
CA ARG A 213 15.82 -17.20 12.22
C ARG A 213 14.79 -16.12 12.57
N LEU A 214 13.54 -16.50 12.83
CA LEU A 214 12.48 -15.58 13.26
C LEU A 214 12.75 -15.06 14.68
N ASP A 215 13.22 -15.92 15.59
CA ASP A 215 13.62 -15.51 16.95
C ASP A 215 14.77 -14.49 16.91
N GLU A 216 15.77 -14.70 16.03
CA GLU A 216 16.87 -13.74 15.83
C GLU A 216 16.37 -12.38 15.31
N ALA A 217 15.41 -12.37 14.38
CA ALA A 217 14.79 -11.15 13.86
C ALA A 217 14.04 -10.36 14.94
N GLU A 218 13.40 -11.06 15.88
CA GLU A 218 12.68 -10.44 16.98
C GLU A 218 13.61 -9.90 18.08
N ALA A 219 14.80 -10.50 18.23
CA ALA A 219 15.77 -10.15 19.26
C ALA A 219 16.79 -9.10 18.83
N SER A 220 17.00 -8.91 17.53
CA SER A 220 18.07 -8.07 16.97
C SER A 220 17.50 -6.85 16.25
N PRO A 221 18.12 -5.66 16.35
CA PRO A 221 17.63 -4.47 15.66
C PRO A 221 17.80 -4.60 14.13
N PRO A 222 17.03 -3.85 13.30
CA PRO A 222 17.05 -3.98 11.84
C PRO A 222 18.45 -3.83 11.22
N ALA A 223 19.27 -2.94 11.79
CA ALA A 223 20.64 -2.69 11.34
C ALA A 223 21.57 -3.91 11.45
N ALA A 224 21.23 -4.92 12.26
CA ALA A 224 21.99 -6.17 12.35
C ALA A 224 21.97 -6.98 11.04
N PHE A 225 20.95 -6.77 10.20
CA PHE A 225 20.75 -7.52 8.95
C PHE A 225 21.25 -6.76 7.70
N ALA A 226 21.58 -5.47 7.84
CA ALA A 226 21.91 -4.56 6.74
C ALA A 226 23.06 -5.04 5.84
N ALA A 227 24.07 -5.69 6.41
CA ALA A 227 25.23 -6.16 5.65
C ALA A 227 24.94 -7.39 4.78
N LYS A 228 23.78 -8.04 4.97
CA LYS A 228 23.43 -9.31 4.34
C LYS A 228 22.04 -9.33 3.73
N ASN A 229 21.26 -8.24 3.79
CA ASN A 229 19.86 -8.21 3.38
C ASN A 229 19.61 -8.31 1.86
N GLY A 230 20.66 -8.43 1.03
CA GLY A 230 20.53 -8.99 -0.32
C GLY A 230 20.22 -10.51 -0.33
N TRP A 231 20.47 -11.21 0.77
CA TRP A 231 20.07 -12.61 1.00
C TRP A 231 18.66 -12.65 1.57
N VAL A 232 17.81 -13.53 1.01
CA VAL A 232 16.39 -13.64 1.31
C VAL A 232 16.07 -13.79 2.81
N VAL A 233 16.90 -14.53 3.55
CA VAL A 233 16.69 -14.73 4.99
C VAL A 233 16.94 -13.43 5.74
N ALA A 234 18.06 -12.75 5.48
CA ALA A 234 18.37 -11.48 6.13
C ALA A 234 17.39 -10.37 5.72
N ALA A 235 16.87 -10.38 4.49
CA ALA A 235 15.79 -9.47 4.08
C ALA A 235 14.51 -9.71 4.91
N LEU A 236 14.09 -10.97 5.05
CA LEU A 236 12.94 -11.35 5.89
C LEU A 236 13.16 -10.94 7.35
N GLN A 237 14.35 -11.22 7.89
CA GLN A 237 14.70 -10.88 9.26
C GLN A 237 14.73 -9.38 9.47
N GLY A 238 15.32 -8.61 8.55
CA GLY A 238 15.33 -7.15 8.59
C GLY A 238 13.92 -6.56 8.57
N ALA A 239 13.04 -7.09 7.73
CA ALA A 239 11.66 -6.64 7.61
C ALA A 239 10.85 -6.96 8.88
N LEU A 240 10.91 -8.20 9.37
CA LEU A 240 10.25 -8.60 10.60
C LEU A 240 10.79 -7.82 11.80
N SER A 241 12.11 -7.65 11.88
CA SER A 241 12.78 -6.86 12.91
C SER A 241 12.26 -5.42 12.92
N ALA A 242 12.12 -4.77 11.76
CA ALA A 242 11.61 -3.41 11.68
C ALA A 242 10.18 -3.30 12.22
N ILE A 243 9.32 -4.28 11.92
CA ILE A 243 7.95 -4.34 12.44
C ILE A 243 7.91 -4.53 13.95
N VAL A 244 8.71 -5.48 14.46
CA VAL A 244 8.73 -5.87 15.89
C VAL A 244 9.33 -4.76 16.76
N HIS A 245 10.42 -4.16 16.31
CA HIS A 245 11.10 -3.09 17.03
C HIS A 245 10.44 -1.72 16.87
N THR A 246 9.34 -1.63 16.10
CA THR A 246 8.50 -0.44 16.04
C THR A 246 7.36 -0.55 17.06
N PRO A 247 7.39 0.24 18.15
CA PRO A 247 6.34 0.20 19.16
C PRO A 247 4.99 0.57 18.56
N GLU A 248 3.92 -0.06 19.07
CA GLU A 248 2.57 0.37 18.70
C GLU A 248 2.26 1.73 19.35
N PRO A 249 1.87 2.75 18.57
CA PRO A 249 1.53 4.06 19.12
C PRO A 249 0.35 3.95 20.09
N THR A 250 0.47 4.60 21.25
CA THR A 250 -0.67 4.77 22.16
C THR A 250 -1.59 5.84 21.59
N GLU A 251 -2.81 5.45 21.21
CA GLU A 251 -3.76 6.31 20.52
C GLU A 251 -4.12 7.55 21.36
N ASN A 252 -3.90 8.71 20.77
CA ASN A 252 -4.24 10.00 21.35
C ASN A 252 -4.61 10.98 20.21
N PRO A 253 -5.89 10.99 19.77
CA PRO A 253 -6.33 11.81 18.66
C PRO A 253 -6.11 13.32 18.88
N ALA A 254 -6.16 13.77 20.14
CA ALA A 254 -5.90 15.17 20.50
C ALA A 254 -4.41 15.55 20.36
N ALA A 255 -3.50 14.58 20.46
CA ALA A 255 -2.09 14.73 20.15
C ALA A 255 -1.75 14.29 18.71
N GLU A 256 -2.76 13.98 17.90
CA GLU A 256 -2.62 13.51 16.52
C GLU A 256 -1.76 12.24 16.38
N VAL A 257 -1.85 11.33 17.36
CA VAL A 257 -1.15 10.03 17.38
C VAL A 257 -2.17 8.91 17.23
N PHE A 258 -1.97 8.04 16.23
CA PHE A 258 -2.91 6.96 15.89
C PHE A 258 -2.21 5.61 15.81
N ARG A 259 -2.93 4.52 16.07
CA ARG A 259 -2.38 3.16 15.86
C ARG A 259 -1.94 2.94 14.41
N ALA A 260 -2.64 3.55 13.45
CA ALA A 260 -2.30 3.52 12.03
C ALA A 260 -0.90 4.10 11.71
N ASP A 261 -0.37 5.01 12.55
CA ASP A 261 0.99 5.54 12.38
C ASP A 261 2.06 4.45 12.44
N ARG A 262 1.77 3.29 13.06
CA ARG A 262 2.72 2.18 13.14
C ARG A 262 3.17 1.71 11.75
N LEU A 263 2.30 1.75 10.74
CA LEU A 263 2.67 1.41 9.36
C LEU A 263 3.80 2.32 8.87
N ARG A 264 3.58 3.64 8.95
CA ARG A 264 4.58 4.64 8.54
C ARG A 264 5.87 4.51 9.35
N LEU A 265 5.76 4.42 10.68
CA LEU A 265 6.91 4.34 11.58
C LEU A 265 7.75 3.07 11.37
N ALA A 266 7.11 1.94 11.06
CA ALA A 266 7.82 0.70 10.80
C ALA A 266 8.50 0.69 9.42
N LEU A 267 7.91 1.33 8.42
CA LEU A 267 8.58 1.57 7.13
C LEU A 267 9.78 2.50 7.28
N GLU A 268 9.65 3.59 8.03
CA GLU A 268 10.78 4.46 8.36
C GLU A 268 11.87 3.68 9.11
N THR A 269 11.50 2.78 10.03
CA THR A 269 12.42 1.92 10.77
C THR A 269 13.12 0.90 9.86
N ALA A 270 12.43 0.35 8.87
CA ALA A 270 13.01 -0.52 7.84
C ALA A 270 14.10 0.21 7.04
N VAL A 271 13.80 1.42 6.56
CA VAL A 271 14.77 2.28 5.84
C VAL A 271 15.96 2.64 6.72
N ARG A 272 15.72 2.99 8.00
CA ARG A 272 16.80 3.26 8.96
C ARG A 272 17.72 2.06 9.19
N GLY A 273 17.23 0.85 8.95
CA GLY A 273 18.01 -0.38 9.03
C GLY A 273 19.22 -0.39 8.08
N GLY A 274 19.15 0.27 6.92
CA GLY A 274 20.24 0.33 5.94
C GLY A 274 20.42 -0.95 5.11
N GLY A 275 21.41 -0.93 4.22
CA GLY A 275 21.64 -2.01 3.25
C GLY A 275 20.64 -1.93 2.10
N ASP A 276 20.01 -3.05 1.75
CA ASP A 276 18.95 -3.18 0.74
C ASP A 276 17.61 -2.65 1.29
N THR A 277 17.45 -1.31 1.30
CA THR A 277 16.40 -0.62 2.06
C THR A 277 15.04 -0.62 1.39
N ASP A 278 14.97 -0.50 0.06
CA ASP A 278 13.74 -0.65 -0.72
C ASP A 278 13.17 -2.06 -0.54
N THR A 279 14.00 -3.10 -0.67
CA THR A 279 13.52 -4.48 -0.48
C THR A 279 12.98 -4.74 0.93
N VAL A 280 13.75 -4.37 1.96
CA VAL A 280 13.31 -4.58 3.35
C VAL A 280 12.05 -3.78 3.67
N ALA A 281 11.94 -2.55 3.15
CA ALA A 281 10.75 -1.72 3.32
C ALA A 281 9.55 -2.24 2.51
N ALA A 282 9.74 -2.74 1.30
CA ALA A 282 8.69 -3.35 0.47
C ALA A 282 8.10 -4.60 1.14
N ILE A 283 8.97 -5.50 1.62
CA ILE A 283 8.58 -6.71 2.37
C ILE A 283 7.78 -6.32 3.63
N SER A 284 8.29 -5.37 4.41
CA SER A 284 7.62 -4.84 5.60
C SER A 284 6.27 -4.23 5.27
N GLY A 285 6.22 -3.42 4.20
CA GLY A 285 5.06 -2.68 3.74
C GLY A 285 3.94 -3.58 3.25
N ALA A 286 4.28 -4.68 2.57
CA ALA A 286 3.31 -5.68 2.16
C ALA A 286 2.57 -6.27 3.37
N LEU A 287 3.29 -6.58 4.44
CA LEU A 287 2.70 -7.14 5.64
C LEU A 287 1.95 -6.10 6.50
N LEU A 288 2.55 -4.92 6.71
CA LEU A 288 1.92 -3.84 7.47
C LEU A 288 0.65 -3.35 6.77
N GLY A 289 0.69 -3.20 5.45
CA GLY A 289 -0.47 -2.88 4.64
C GLY A 289 -1.55 -3.96 4.71
N ALA A 290 -1.17 -5.23 4.76
CA ALA A 290 -2.10 -6.34 4.99
C ALA A 290 -2.75 -6.33 6.38
N ALA A 291 -2.13 -5.74 7.40
CA ALA A 291 -2.69 -5.65 8.75
C ALA A 291 -3.51 -4.37 8.98
N TYR A 292 -2.99 -3.24 8.50
CA TYR A 292 -3.56 -1.91 8.77
C TYR A 292 -4.43 -1.39 7.61
N GLY A 293 -4.24 -1.86 6.38
CA GLY A 293 -5.05 -1.46 5.23
C GLY A 293 -4.54 -0.25 4.47
N ALA A 294 -5.06 -0.10 3.24
CA ALA A 294 -4.71 0.99 2.34
C ALA A 294 -5.05 2.37 2.94
N SER A 295 -6.09 2.43 3.78
CA SER A 295 -6.47 3.65 4.50
C SER A 295 -5.45 4.11 5.54
N ALA A 296 -4.54 3.24 5.99
CA ALA A 296 -3.45 3.58 6.92
C ALA A 296 -2.17 4.06 6.21
N VAL A 297 -2.08 3.93 4.88
CA VAL A 297 -0.94 4.46 4.12
C VAL A 297 -1.09 5.99 4.02
N PRO A 298 -0.11 6.79 4.50
CA PRO A 298 -0.22 8.24 4.55
C PRO A 298 -0.61 8.87 3.21
N SER A 299 -1.60 9.76 3.20
CA SER A 299 -2.09 10.41 1.97
C SER A 299 -1.02 11.19 1.23
N ARG A 300 -0.04 11.77 1.94
CA ARG A 300 1.12 12.43 1.33
C ARG A 300 1.90 11.47 0.42
N TRP A 301 2.07 10.22 0.83
CA TRP A 301 2.76 9.20 0.05
C TRP A 301 1.87 8.73 -1.10
N ARG A 302 0.59 8.50 -0.82
CA ARG A 302 -0.39 8.09 -1.84
C ARG A 302 -0.51 9.10 -3.00
N LEU A 303 -0.32 10.38 -2.72
CA LEU A 303 -0.29 11.47 -3.73
C LEU A 303 0.97 11.48 -4.61
N MET A 304 2.05 10.85 -4.17
CA MET A 304 3.35 10.80 -4.88
C MET A 304 3.55 9.47 -5.61
N LEU A 305 3.01 8.38 -5.06
CA LEU A 305 3.23 7.02 -5.53
C LEU A 305 2.84 6.83 -7.00
N GLN A 306 3.84 6.48 -7.79
CA GLN A 306 3.74 6.21 -9.22
C GLN A 306 4.88 5.28 -9.66
N GLY A 307 4.78 4.69 -10.85
CA GLY A 307 5.88 3.91 -11.41
C GLY A 307 5.39 2.90 -12.43
N TRP A 308 6.29 2.02 -12.90
CA TRP A 308 5.97 1.05 -13.94
C TRP A 308 4.73 0.21 -13.59
N PRO A 309 3.82 -0.07 -14.54
CA PRO A 309 3.83 0.31 -15.98
C PRO A 309 3.20 1.68 -16.29
N GLY A 310 3.22 2.63 -15.35
CA GLY A 310 2.47 3.88 -15.38
C GLY A 310 1.26 3.86 -14.43
N LEU A 311 1.28 2.98 -13.43
CA LEU A 311 0.26 2.95 -12.39
C LEU A 311 0.53 4.02 -11.34
N THR A 312 -0.52 4.36 -10.60
CA THR A 312 -0.47 5.22 -9.41
C THR A 312 -1.10 4.46 -8.24
N THR A 313 -1.18 5.06 -7.05
CA THR A 313 -1.94 4.51 -5.90
C THR A 313 -3.30 3.95 -6.31
N ARG A 314 -4.06 4.69 -7.13
CA ARG A 314 -5.40 4.28 -7.58
C ARG A 314 -5.34 3.00 -8.41
N GLY A 315 -4.39 2.92 -9.34
CA GLY A 315 -4.16 1.73 -10.17
C GLY A 315 -3.79 0.50 -9.33
N LEU A 316 -2.95 0.67 -8.31
CA LEU A 316 -2.60 -0.42 -7.38
C LEU A 316 -3.81 -0.92 -6.59
N ILE A 317 -4.66 -0.01 -6.08
CA ILE A 317 -5.88 -0.39 -5.35
C ILE A 317 -6.84 -1.16 -6.27
N GLN A 318 -7.09 -0.65 -7.49
CA GLN A 318 -7.95 -1.32 -8.46
C GLN A 318 -7.41 -2.70 -8.84
N LEU A 319 -6.09 -2.82 -9.00
CA LEU A 319 -5.45 -4.08 -9.33
C LEU A 319 -5.62 -5.09 -8.18
N ALA A 320 -5.38 -4.68 -6.94
CA ALA A 320 -5.59 -5.53 -5.77
C ALA A 320 -7.06 -5.95 -5.59
N ASP A 321 -8.02 -5.04 -5.80
CA ASP A 321 -9.46 -5.36 -5.78
C ASP A 321 -9.81 -6.43 -6.84
N LYS A 322 -9.27 -6.34 -8.06
CA LYS A 322 -9.48 -7.36 -9.10
C LYS A 322 -8.87 -8.71 -8.74
N VAL A 323 -7.70 -8.74 -8.10
CA VAL A 323 -7.07 -9.97 -7.63
C VAL A 323 -7.97 -10.68 -6.60
N ILE A 324 -8.43 -9.97 -5.57
CA ILE A 324 -9.29 -10.58 -4.52
C ILE A 324 -10.70 -10.91 -5.01
N ASP A 325 -11.14 -10.31 -6.11
CA ASP A 325 -12.38 -10.66 -6.81
C ASP A 325 -12.19 -11.76 -7.86
N HIS A 326 -10.98 -12.30 -8.02
CA HIS A 326 -10.61 -13.33 -9.00
C HIS A 326 -11.04 -12.94 -10.43
N GLY A 327 -10.78 -11.68 -10.79
CA GLY A 327 -11.12 -11.11 -12.10
C GLY A 327 -12.61 -10.96 -12.39
N ARG A 328 -13.49 -11.23 -11.41
CA ARG A 328 -14.92 -10.99 -11.59
C ARG A 328 -15.18 -9.48 -11.81
N PRO A 329 -16.10 -9.11 -12.71
CA PRO A 329 -16.44 -7.71 -12.92
C PRO A 329 -16.92 -7.05 -11.63
N ASP A 330 -16.49 -5.81 -11.43
CA ASP A 330 -17.02 -4.97 -10.36
C ASP A 330 -18.49 -4.65 -10.67
N THR A 331 -19.38 -5.00 -9.75
CA THR A 331 -20.83 -4.81 -9.87
C THR A 331 -21.32 -3.55 -9.18
N PHE A 332 -20.40 -2.72 -8.67
CA PHE A 332 -20.73 -1.47 -8.00
C PHE A 332 -21.39 -0.46 -8.95
N ASP A 333 -22.52 0.12 -8.53
CA ASP A 333 -23.19 1.18 -9.28
C ASP A 333 -22.46 2.53 -9.09
N TYR A 334 -21.55 2.83 -10.02
CA TYR A 334 -20.83 4.10 -10.07
C TYR A 334 -21.68 5.29 -10.52
N THR A 335 -22.88 5.05 -11.06
CA THR A 335 -23.81 6.14 -11.43
C THR A 335 -24.42 6.78 -10.20
N TYR A 336 -24.39 6.08 -9.05
CA TYR A 336 -25.08 6.48 -7.83
C TYR A 336 -26.55 6.85 -8.11
N SER A 337 -27.20 6.11 -9.01
CA SER A 337 -28.56 6.39 -9.50
C SER A 337 -29.61 6.50 -8.37
N GLY A 338 -29.39 5.80 -7.26
CA GLY A 338 -30.19 5.90 -6.03
C GLY A 338 -30.02 7.22 -5.24
N PHE A 339 -29.12 8.12 -5.66
CA PHE A 339 -28.80 9.38 -5.00
C PHE A 339 -28.94 10.59 -5.95
N PRO A 340 -30.16 10.88 -6.47
CA PRO A 340 -30.38 11.83 -7.57
C PRO A 340 -30.06 13.30 -7.26
N GLU A 341 -29.83 13.66 -5.98
CA GLU A 341 -29.63 15.04 -5.51
C GLU A 341 -28.19 15.31 -5.03
N ALA A 342 -27.18 14.79 -5.71
CA ALA A 342 -25.79 15.13 -5.36
C ALA A 342 -25.55 16.64 -5.50
N ARG A 343 -25.17 17.29 -4.40
CA ARG A 343 -25.04 18.75 -4.31
C ARG A 343 -23.96 19.27 -5.26
N LYS A 344 -24.25 20.39 -5.92
CA LYS A 344 -23.30 21.08 -6.81
C LYS A 344 -22.05 21.55 -6.04
N PRO A 345 -20.90 21.70 -6.70
CA PRO A 345 -19.72 22.30 -6.10
C PRO A 345 -20.03 23.71 -5.59
N VAL A 346 -19.64 23.99 -4.35
CA VAL A 346 -19.66 25.33 -3.73
C VAL A 346 -18.31 25.61 -3.08
N ARG A 347 -17.94 26.89 -2.93
CA ARG A 347 -16.72 27.24 -2.20
C ARG A 347 -16.90 26.95 -0.71
N HIS A 348 -15.82 26.48 -0.08
CA HIS A 348 -15.73 26.35 1.36
C HIS A 348 -15.85 27.74 2.00
N PRO A 349 -16.59 27.92 3.11
CA PRO A 349 -16.92 29.26 3.63
C PRO A 349 -15.71 30.08 4.11
N HIS A 350 -14.53 29.47 4.23
CA HIS A 350 -13.32 30.09 4.78
C HIS A 350 -12.05 29.85 3.95
N ASP A 351 -12.17 29.22 2.78
CA ASP A 351 -11.06 29.10 1.81
C ASP A 351 -11.66 29.04 0.41
N ASP A 352 -11.53 30.12 -0.34
CA ASP A 352 -12.14 30.23 -1.67
C ASP A 352 -11.59 29.17 -2.63
N ASN A 353 -10.38 28.67 -2.42
CA ASN A 353 -9.76 27.68 -3.30
C ASN A 353 -9.97 26.23 -2.82
N VAL A 354 -10.85 26.02 -1.85
CA VAL A 354 -11.37 24.69 -1.50
C VAL A 354 -12.83 24.65 -1.92
N TRP A 355 -13.13 23.79 -2.88
CA TRP A 355 -14.49 23.48 -3.31
C TRP A 355 -14.98 22.23 -2.60
N ILE A 356 -16.26 22.23 -2.23
CA ILE A 356 -16.92 21.11 -1.56
C ILE A 356 -18.21 20.77 -2.29
N GLY A 357 -18.53 19.48 -2.42
CA GLY A 357 -19.73 19.06 -3.13
C GLY A 357 -19.98 17.56 -3.13
N GLY A 358 -20.91 17.15 -3.98
CA GLY A 358 -21.24 15.76 -4.26
C GLY A 358 -20.61 15.28 -5.57
N VAL A 359 -20.71 13.97 -5.84
CA VAL A 359 -20.06 13.31 -6.98
C VAL A 359 -20.52 13.83 -8.33
N ALA A 360 -21.76 14.31 -8.45
CA ALA A 360 -22.26 14.95 -9.67
C ALA A 360 -21.44 16.21 -10.07
N GLY A 361 -20.77 16.84 -9.11
CA GLY A 361 -19.87 17.96 -9.35
C GLY A 361 -18.70 17.65 -10.28
N LEU A 362 -18.27 16.38 -10.36
CA LEU A 362 -17.20 15.95 -11.27
C LEU A 362 -17.52 16.19 -12.75
N ARG A 363 -18.81 16.23 -13.13
CA ARG A 363 -19.25 16.48 -14.51
C ARG A 363 -19.19 17.95 -14.91
N SER A 364 -19.06 18.85 -13.95
CA SER A 364 -19.07 20.29 -14.16
C SER A 364 -18.16 20.96 -13.12
N LEU A 365 -16.89 20.58 -13.12
CA LEU A 365 -15.91 21.14 -12.21
C LEU A 365 -15.60 22.59 -12.60
N PRO A 366 -15.44 23.49 -11.63
CA PRO A 366 -14.88 24.81 -11.87
C PRO A 366 -13.50 24.71 -12.54
N GLU A 367 -13.22 25.56 -13.53
CA GLU A 367 -12.00 25.50 -14.35
C GLU A 367 -10.72 25.68 -13.51
N GLU A 368 -10.82 26.37 -12.38
CA GLU A 368 -9.69 26.58 -11.48
C GLU A 368 -9.29 25.35 -10.67
N VAL A 369 -10.12 24.30 -10.60
CA VAL A 369 -9.84 23.08 -9.83
C VAL A 369 -8.74 22.27 -10.51
N ASP A 370 -7.63 22.08 -9.81
CA ASP A 370 -6.48 21.31 -10.30
C ASP A 370 -6.15 20.07 -9.44
N ALA A 371 -6.89 19.85 -8.33
CA ALA A 371 -6.80 18.66 -7.50
C ALA A 371 -8.17 18.17 -7.00
N ILE A 372 -8.36 16.85 -6.90
CA ILE A 372 -9.60 16.20 -6.44
C ILE A 372 -9.32 15.29 -5.24
N VAL A 373 -10.16 15.37 -4.22
CA VAL A 373 -10.19 14.46 -3.07
C VAL A 373 -11.55 13.76 -3.05
N SER A 374 -11.57 12.48 -3.42
CA SER A 374 -12.78 11.66 -3.49
C SER A 374 -12.93 10.83 -2.21
N LEU A 375 -13.95 11.11 -1.41
CA LEU A 375 -14.27 10.39 -0.16
C LEU A 375 -15.16 9.15 -0.40
N CYS A 376 -15.36 8.77 -1.66
CA CYS A 376 -16.17 7.65 -2.10
C CYS A 376 -15.55 7.03 -3.36
N ARG A 377 -16.00 5.83 -3.73
CA ARG A 377 -15.58 5.19 -4.99
C ARG A 377 -16.06 6.02 -6.18
N VAL A 378 -15.19 6.21 -7.16
CA VAL A 378 -15.49 6.93 -8.42
C VAL A 378 -15.00 6.04 -9.56
N ALA A 379 -15.65 6.08 -10.73
CA ALA A 379 -15.15 5.40 -11.93
C ALA A 379 -14.16 6.30 -12.66
N ASP A 380 -13.16 5.73 -13.33
CA ASP A 380 -12.11 6.49 -14.03
C ASP A 380 -12.69 7.42 -15.11
N GLU A 381 -13.76 6.99 -15.77
CA GLU A 381 -14.49 7.78 -16.77
C GLU A 381 -15.10 9.09 -16.24
N TYR A 382 -15.26 9.23 -14.91
CA TYR A 382 -15.78 10.44 -14.28
C TYR A 382 -14.69 11.36 -13.74
N LEU A 383 -13.42 10.94 -13.79
CA LEU A 383 -12.29 11.75 -13.34
C LEU A 383 -11.68 12.51 -14.53
N PRO A 384 -11.54 13.84 -14.45
CA PRO A 384 -10.85 14.58 -15.50
C PRO A 384 -9.38 14.20 -15.56
N ALA A 385 -8.85 14.10 -16.78
CA ALA A 385 -7.45 13.77 -17.02
C ALA A 385 -6.50 14.90 -16.56
N GLY A 386 -5.32 14.54 -16.06
CA GLY A 386 -4.24 15.47 -15.71
C GLY A 386 -4.38 16.18 -14.36
N LEU A 387 -5.47 15.95 -13.63
CA LEU A 387 -5.66 16.46 -12.27
C LEU A 387 -4.97 15.56 -11.26
N GLN A 388 -4.45 16.16 -10.18
CA GLN A 388 -3.98 15.39 -9.04
C GLN A 388 -5.19 14.80 -8.31
N HIS A 389 -5.17 13.50 -8.01
CA HIS A 389 -6.31 12.81 -7.41
C HIS A 389 -5.91 12.02 -6.18
N LEU A 390 -6.67 12.20 -5.10
CA LEU A 390 -6.59 11.40 -3.89
C LEU A 390 -7.89 10.64 -3.66
N ASP A 391 -7.84 9.33 -3.76
CA ASP A 391 -8.91 8.45 -3.30
C ASP A 391 -8.84 8.24 -1.80
N VAL A 392 -9.92 8.55 -1.09
CA VAL A 392 -10.07 8.31 0.34
C VAL A 392 -11.28 7.40 0.53
N ARG A 393 -11.05 6.21 1.08
CA ARG A 393 -12.11 5.26 1.37
C ARG A 393 -12.77 5.59 2.71
N LEU A 394 -13.74 6.51 2.69
CA LEU A 394 -14.63 6.74 3.83
C LEU A 394 -16.00 6.12 3.56
N ILE A 395 -16.44 5.25 4.47
CA ILE A 395 -17.70 4.53 4.38
C ILE A 395 -18.73 5.20 5.29
N ASP A 396 -19.87 5.58 4.73
CA ASP A 396 -20.96 6.27 5.44
C ASP A 396 -21.86 5.32 6.23
N ARG A 397 -21.26 4.29 6.83
CA ARG A 397 -21.93 3.32 7.68
C ARG A 397 -21.12 3.19 8.96
N VAL A 398 -21.82 3.28 10.09
CA VAL A 398 -21.25 3.18 11.43
C VAL A 398 -20.53 1.83 11.58
N GLY A 399 -19.31 1.85 12.09
CA GLY A 399 -18.50 0.68 12.39
C GLY A 399 -17.70 0.11 11.21
N GLU A 400 -17.68 0.78 10.05
CA GLU A 400 -17.04 0.27 8.83
C GLU A 400 -15.73 1.01 8.46
N ASN A 401 -15.19 1.83 9.37
CA ASN A 401 -13.94 2.56 9.17
C ASN A 401 -12.94 2.22 10.29
N ASP A 402 -11.99 1.32 10.04
CA ASP A 402 -11.02 0.83 11.04
C ASP A 402 -10.15 1.95 11.64
N HIS A 403 -9.76 2.95 10.84
CA HIS A 403 -8.85 4.04 11.25
C HIS A 403 -9.50 5.43 11.11
N LEU A 404 -10.78 5.56 11.50
CA LEU A 404 -11.57 6.75 11.20
C LEU A 404 -10.88 8.07 11.52
N ASP A 405 -10.39 8.24 12.76
CA ASP A 405 -9.81 9.50 13.20
C ASP A 405 -8.53 9.85 12.43
N PHE A 406 -7.69 8.84 12.18
CA PHE A 406 -6.50 8.96 11.33
C PHE A 406 -6.88 9.39 9.91
N VAL A 407 -7.82 8.68 9.27
CA VAL A 407 -8.21 8.93 7.87
C VAL A 407 -8.78 10.33 7.71
N LEU A 408 -9.63 10.79 8.64
CA LEU A 408 -10.18 12.14 8.60
C LEU A 408 -9.07 13.20 8.70
N LEU A 409 -8.15 13.05 9.66
CA LEU A 409 -7.07 14.01 9.86
C LEU A 409 -6.05 13.98 8.71
N ASP A 410 -5.64 12.80 8.26
CA ASP A 410 -4.71 12.60 7.16
C ASP A 410 -5.27 13.15 5.83
N THR A 411 -6.57 13.01 5.59
CA THR A 411 -7.25 13.65 4.46
C THR A 411 -7.18 15.16 4.54
N VAL A 412 -7.40 15.74 5.72
CA VAL A 412 -7.30 17.19 5.91
C VAL A 412 -5.87 17.69 5.75
N ARG A 413 -4.87 16.96 6.26
CA ARG A 413 -3.45 17.26 6.04
C ARG A 413 -3.08 17.21 4.55
N ALA A 414 -3.65 16.27 3.79
CA ALA A 414 -3.45 16.22 2.34
C ALA A 414 -4.05 17.44 1.63
N ILE A 415 -5.24 17.88 2.04
CA ILE A 415 -5.85 19.13 1.53
C ILE A 415 -4.95 20.32 1.88
N GLU A 416 -4.48 20.43 3.11
CA GLU A 416 -3.54 21.48 3.55
C GLU A 416 -2.27 21.50 2.70
N GLN A 417 -1.68 20.32 2.41
CA GLN A 417 -0.49 20.19 1.57
C GLN A 417 -0.74 20.64 0.13
N LEU A 418 -1.85 20.22 -0.48
CA LEU A 418 -2.26 20.65 -1.82
C LEU A 418 -2.44 22.17 -1.87
N ARG A 419 -3.13 22.74 -0.88
CA ARG A 419 -3.36 24.18 -0.75
C ARG A 419 -2.07 24.97 -0.54
N ALA A 420 -1.14 24.47 0.27
CA ALA A 420 0.18 25.06 0.45
C ALA A 420 1.01 25.05 -0.86
N GLY A 421 0.79 24.05 -1.72
CA GLY A 421 1.33 23.99 -3.08
C GLY A 421 0.61 24.88 -4.10
N GLY A 422 -0.38 25.68 -3.69
CA GLY A 422 -1.13 26.60 -4.57
C GLY A 422 -2.30 25.96 -5.33
N ARG A 423 -2.60 24.68 -5.10
CA ARG A 423 -3.66 23.93 -5.80
C ARG A 423 -5.05 24.36 -5.38
N THR A 424 -6.01 24.41 -6.29
CA THR A 424 -7.43 24.52 -5.95
C THR A 424 -8.03 23.12 -5.84
N VAL A 425 -8.58 22.79 -4.66
CA VAL A 425 -8.96 21.42 -4.32
C VAL A 425 -10.47 21.26 -4.34
N PHE A 426 -10.98 20.23 -5.02
CA PHE A 426 -12.38 19.80 -4.89
C PHE A 426 -12.50 18.57 -4.00
N VAL A 427 -13.20 18.71 -2.88
CA VAL A 427 -13.49 17.61 -1.93
C VAL A 427 -14.92 17.17 -2.10
N HIS A 428 -15.14 15.88 -2.32
CA HIS A 428 -16.50 15.38 -2.49
C HIS A 428 -16.71 13.97 -1.95
N CYS A 429 -17.97 13.67 -1.64
CA CYS A 429 -18.47 12.31 -1.47
C CYS A 429 -19.65 12.12 -2.43
N VAL A 430 -20.54 11.16 -2.17
CA VAL A 430 -21.72 10.93 -3.03
C VAL A 430 -22.65 12.13 -3.04
N GLN A 431 -23.33 12.42 -1.92
CA GLN A 431 -24.35 13.49 -1.85
C GLN A 431 -23.85 14.81 -1.21
N ALA A 432 -22.67 14.80 -0.60
CA ALA A 432 -22.20 15.88 0.28
C ALA A 432 -23.06 16.12 1.54
N ALA A 433 -23.77 15.09 2.01
CA ALA A 433 -24.60 15.17 3.21
C ALA A 433 -23.80 14.87 4.50
N SER A 434 -22.90 13.88 4.49
CA SER A 434 -22.21 13.40 5.71
C SER A 434 -20.68 13.49 5.60
N ARG A 435 -20.04 12.72 4.71
CA ARG A 435 -18.56 12.70 4.55
C ARG A 435 -17.94 14.04 4.15
N THR A 436 -18.41 14.67 3.06
CA THR A 436 -17.88 15.98 2.62
C THR A 436 -17.95 17.04 3.73
N PRO A 437 -19.12 17.28 4.38
CA PRO A 437 -19.17 18.29 5.43
C PRO A 437 -18.35 17.92 6.66
N THR A 438 -18.08 16.63 6.93
CA THR A 438 -17.16 16.21 7.99
C THR A 438 -15.74 16.70 7.70
N ILE A 439 -15.20 16.43 6.51
CA ILE A 439 -13.86 16.87 6.12
C ILE A 439 -13.79 18.40 6.06
N ALA A 440 -14.80 19.05 5.48
CA ALA A 440 -14.88 20.50 5.43
C ALA A 440 -14.89 21.14 6.82
N ALA A 441 -15.66 20.59 7.76
CA ALA A 441 -15.70 21.08 9.13
C ALA A 441 -14.35 20.86 9.84
N LEU A 442 -13.72 19.68 9.68
CA LEU A 442 -12.41 19.41 10.28
C LEU A 442 -11.33 20.36 9.72
N TYR A 443 -11.28 20.55 8.39
CA TYR A 443 -10.41 21.55 7.75
C TYR A 443 -10.64 22.95 8.32
N ARG A 444 -11.91 23.35 8.49
CA ARG A 444 -12.28 24.63 9.10
C ARG A 444 -11.77 24.78 10.54
N THR A 445 -11.86 23.74 11.36
CA THR A 445 -11.36 23.80 12.75
C THR A 445 -9.85 24.05 12.81
N ARG A 446 -9.10 23.51 11.86
CA ARG A 446 -7.64 23.66 11.76
C ARG A 446 -7.21 25.00 11.18
N LEU A 447 -7.95 25.53 10.20
CA LEU A 447 -7.69 26.85 9.61
C LEU A 447 -7.73 27.99 10.63
N LYS A 448 -8.73 27.99 11.54
CA LYS A 448 -8.76 28.91 12.68
C LYS A 448 -9.35 28.12 13.83
N ALA A 449 -8.61 27.93 14.92
CA ALA A 449 -8.97 27.14 16.09
C ALA A 449 -10.38 27.46 16.63
N VAL A 450 -11.39 26.81 16.06
CA VAL A 450 -12.81 26.90 16.42
C VAL A 450 -13.33 25.51 16.75
N ASP A 451 -14.38 25.44 17.56
CA ASP A 451 -15.03 24.19 17.89
C ASP A 451 -15.68 23.54 16.66
N SER A 452 -15.80 22.21 16.68
CA SER A 452 -16.33 21.42 15.58
C SER A 452 -17.81 21.70 15.28
N ASP A 453 -18.61 22.03 16.29
CA ASP A 453 -20.02 22.37 16.10
C ASP A 453 -20.17 23.71 15.35
N ARG A 454 -19.34 24.71 15.67
CA ARG A 454 -19.28 25.97 14.92
C ARG A 454 -18.78 25.76 13.50
N ALA A 455 -17.71 24.98 13.32
CA ALA A 455 -17.19 24.68 11.98
C ALA A 455 -18.25 24.00 11.09
N LEU A 456 -19.03 23.06 11.66
CA LEU A 456 -20.10 22.40 10.92
C LEU A 456 -21.25 23.35 10.59
N ARG A 457 -21.61 24.28 11.50
CA ARG A 457 -22.59 25.34 11.20
C ARG A 457 -22.12 26.24 10.06
N ASP A 458 -20.84 26.64 10.05
CA ASP A 458 -20.27 27.44 8.96
C ASP A 458 -20.40 26.69 7.61
N VAL A 459 -20.03 25.41 7.56
CA VAL A 459 -20.16 24.57 6.35
C VAL A 459 -21.62 24.43 5.92
N ALA A 460 -22.55 24.27 6.87
CA ALA A 460 -23.97 24.16 6.57
C ALA A 460 -24.57 25.42 5.93
N THR A 461 -23.91 26.59 6.04
CA THR A 461 -24.37 27.82 5.36
C THR A 461 -24.24 27.75 3.84
N VAL A 462 -23.23 27.02 3.33
CA VAL A 462 -22.99 26.83 1.89
C VAL A 462 -23.41 25.45 1.40
N LEU A 463 -23.51 24.46 2.30
CA LEU A 463 -24.06 23.12 2.05
C LEU A 463 -25.28 22.85 2.97
N PRO A 464 -26.46 23.43 2.67
CA PRO A 464 -27.67 23.21 3.48
C PRO A 464 -28.01 21.73 3.61
N GLY A 465 -28.36 21.30 4.83
CA GLY A 465 -28.64 19.89 5.15
C GLY A 465 -27.40 19.03 5.34
N ALA A 466 -26.23 19.63 5.62
CA ALA A 466 -25.08 18.91 6.15
C ALA A 466 -25.44 18.22 7.48
N ASP A 467 -25.36 16.90 7.49
CA ASP A 467 -25.67 16.05 8.63
C ASP A 467 -24.71 14.85 8.69
N PRO A 468 -23.46 15.05 9.16
CA PRO A 468 -22.55 13.95 9.45
C PRO A 468 -23.17 12.92 10.38
N ASN A 469 -22.93 11.64 10.11
CA ASN A 469 -23.38 10.55 10.98
C ASN A 469 -22.75 10.65 12.39
N CYS A 470 -23.26 9.85 13.33
CA CYS A 470 -22.85 9.93 14.73
C CYS A 470 -21.36 9.64 14.96
N GLU A 471 -20.75 8.71 14.22
CA GLU A 471 -19.31 8.42 14.32
C GLU A 471 -18.46 9.58 13.85
N PHE A 472 -18.80 10.20 12.71
CA PHE A 472 -18.09 11.36 12.20
C PHE A 472 -18.21 12.56 13.13
N ARG A 473 -19.39 12.81 13.71
CA ARG A 473 -19.55 13.83 14.75
C ARG A 473 -18.71 13.53 16.00
N GLY A 474 -18.62 12.26 16.39
CA GLY A 474 -17.76 11.81 17.48
C GLY A 474 -16.28 12.05 17.19
N ALA A 475 -15.83 11.69 15.99
CA ALA A 475 -14.46 11.90 15.53
C ALA A 475 -14.09 13.38 15.47
N LEU A 476 -14.97 14.24 14.95
CA LEU A 476 -14.77 15.70 14.95
C LEU A 476 -14.56 16.28 16.36
N LYS A 477 -15.15 15.68 17.40
CA LYS A 477 -14.95 16.09 18.80
C LYS A 477 -13.62 15.58 19.35
N ARG A 478 -13.23 14.33 19.04
CA ARG A 478 -11.95 13.75 19.46
C ARG A 478 -10.74 14.43 18.82
N LEU A 479 -10.87 14.79 17.53
CA LEU A 479 -9.85 15.49 16.74
C LEU A 479 -9.83 17.00 16.98
N HIS A 480 -10.74 17.53 17.80
CA HIS A 480 -10.75 18.97 18.09
C HIS A 480 -9.51 19.35 18.89
N PHE A 481 -8.65 20.15 18.27
CA PHE A 481 -7.49 20.74 18.93
C PHE A 481 -7.95 21.80 19.95
N GLN A 482 -7.77 21.51 21.24
CA GLN A 482 -7.78 22.58 22.24
C GLN A 482 -6.42 23.27 22.20
N PRO A 483 -6.32 24.57 21.86
CA PRO A 483 -5.05 25.27 22.01
C PRO A 483 -4.63 25.15 23.47
N ARG A 484 -3.41 24.62 23.69
CA ARG A 484 -2.79 24.65 25.03
C ARG A 484 -2.88 26.09 25.52
N GLY A 485 -3.63 26.29 26.59
CA GLY A 485 -3.87 27.61 27.14
C GLY A 485 -2.53 28.31 27.36
N ALA A 486 -2.47 29.57 26.93
CA ALA A 486 -1.60 30.54 27.55
C ALA A 486 -1.93 30.52 29.05
N SER A 487 -1.06 29.89 29.84
CA SER A 487 -0.96 30.11 31.28
C SER A 487 0.09 31.18 31.53
#